data_AF-A0A8W7PFV7-F1
#
_entry.id   AF-A0A8W7PFV7-F1
#
_cell.length_a   1.000
_cell.length_b   1.000
_cell.length_c   1.000
_cell.angle_alpha   90.00
_cell.angle_beta   90.00
_cell.angle_gamma   90.00
#
_symmetry.space_group_name_H-M   'P 1'
#
loop_
_entity.id
_entity.type
_entity.pdbx_description
1 polymer ?
#
loop_
_entity_poly.entity_id
_entity_poly.type
_entity_poly.pdbx_seq_one_letter_code
_entity_poly.pdbx_strand_id
1 'polypeptide(L)'
;MFKHRLGRIRIFSILALLFYAVKASTGSSAHNVIYAINAGGDEVTDSNGIHYSRDPLKGKVGTESDYGRQLLSINRVSKQDEILYQTERYHHDTFAYDLPVSGDGQYVLILKFCEVYFNGPNMKVFDVLLDHHLIISDLDIYSLVGKGTAHDELSLGFFIVTAK
;
A
#
# COMPACT_ATOMS: atom_id res chain seq x y z
N MET A 1 -36.30 -45.38 40.72
CA MET A 1 -36.82 -45.66 39.36
C MET A 1 -35.69 -45.49 38.37
N PHE A 2 -35.10 -46.61 37.93
CA PHE A 2 -33.96 -46.65 37.00
C PHE A 2 -34.40 -46.29 35.58
N LYS A 3 -33.68 -45.38 34.91
CA LYS A 3 -33.57 -45.33 33.45
C LYS A 3 -32.08 -45.40 33.07
N HIS A 4 -31.71 -46.56 32.57
CA HIS A 4 -30.66 -46.88 31.59
C HIS A 4 -30.34 -45.73 30.60
N ARG A 5 -29.17 -45.56 29.98
CA ARG A 5 -27.97 -46.39 29.71
C ARG A 5 -26.93 -45.49 29.00
N LEU A 6 -25.64 -45.86 29.11
CA LEU A 6 -24.50 -45.69 28.16
C LEU A 6 -24.21 -44.27 27.60
N GLY A 7 -22.97 -43.77 27.56
CA GLY A 7 -21.68 -44.39 27.81
C GLY A 7 -20.56 -43.36 27.71
N ARG A 8 -19.41 -43.69 28.31
CA ARG A 8 -18.14 -43.01 28.07
C ARG A 8 -17.68 -43.30 26.65
N ILE A 9 -17.39 -42.28 25.85
CA ILE A 9 -16.41 -42.37 24.76
C ILE A 9 -15.45 -41.19 24.91
N ARG A 10 -14.21 -41.51 25.28
CA ARG A 10 -13.06 -40.63 25.06
C ARG A 10 -12.63 -40.87 23.62
N ILE A 11 -12.85 -39.90 22.74
CA ILE A 11 -12.21 -39.87 21.42
C ILE A 11 -10.90 -39.09 21.59
N PHE A 12 -9.81 -39.86 21.70
CA PHE A 12 -8.49 -39.41 21.26
C PHE A 12 -8.54 -39.14 19.75
N SER A 13 -7.69 -38.24 19.30
CA SER A 13 -7.12 -38.19 17.95
C SER A 13 -7.64 -37.10 17.01
N ILE A 14 -6.64 -36.32 16.60
CA ILE A 14 -6.48 -35.56 15.37
C ILE A 14 -7.08 -34.15 15.43
N LEU A 15 -6.24 -33.24 15.94
CA LEU A 15 -5.93 -31.99 15.24
C LEU A 15 -5.92 -32.29 13.74
N ALA A 16 -7.03 -32.07 13.05
CA ALA A 16 -7.00 -31.88 11.61
C ALA A 16 -6.45 -30.47 11.40
N LEU A 17 -5.15 -30.32 11.65
CA LEU A 17 -4.38 -29.23 11.06
C LEU A 17 -4.46 -29.50 9.57
N LEU A 18 -5.42 -28.86 8.92
CA LEU A 18 -5.52 -28.86 7.47
C LEU A 18 -4.28 -28.10 6.98
N PHE A 19 -3.16 -28.81 6.90
CA PHE A 19 -2.03 -28.38 6.08
C PHE A 19 -2.54 -28.43 4.65
N TYR A 20 -3.16 -27.34 4.21
CA TYR A 20 -3.18 -27.06 2.79
C TYR A 20 -1.71 -26.90 2.42
N ALA A 21 -1.12 -27.98 1.91
CA ALA A 21 0.17 -27.91 1.28
C ALA A 21 -0.01 -27.00 0.06
N VAL A 22 0.20 -25.70 0.27
CA VAL A 22 0.43 -24.77 -0.82
C VAL A 22 1.70 -25.32 -1.46
N LYS A 23 1.55 -25.95 -2.64
CA LYS A 23 2.68 -26.10 -3.54
C LYS A 23 3.19 -24.69 -3.76
N ALA A 24 4.32 -24.37 -3.14
CA ALA A 24 5.08 -23.18 -3.50
C ALA A 24 5.45 -23.38 -4.97
N SER A 25 4.67 -22.77 -5.87
CA SER A 25 5.10 -22.58 -7.22
C SER A 25 6.29 -21.66 -7.15
N THR A 26 7.46 -22.16 -7.53
CA THR A 26 8.65 -21.35 -7.81
C THR A 26 8.48 -20.57 -9.11
N GLY A 27 7.31 -19.97 -9.30
CA GLY A 27 7.05 -18.93 -10.27
C GLY A 27 6.90 -17.66 -9.47
N SER A 28 7.73 -16.66 -9.77
CA SER A 28 7.61 -15.31 -9.23
C SER A 28 6.14 -14.89 -9.27
N SER A 29 5.46 -14.92 -8.13
CA SER A 29 4.13 -14.36 -8.01
C SER A 29 4.32 -12.85 -8.03
N ALA A 30 4.57 -12.32 -9.22
CA ALA A 30 4.33 -10.91 -9.50
C ALA A 30 2.90 -10.68 -9.03
N HIS A 31 2.75 -9.89 -7.97
CA HIS A 31 1.46 -9.35 -7.59
C HIS A 31 0.81 -8.83 -8.89
N ASN A 32 -0.47 -9.14 -9.13
CA ASN A 32 -1.17 -8.65 -10.32
C ASN A 32 -1.38 -7.13 -10.18
N VAL A 33 -0.32 -6.37 -10.40
CA VAL A 33 -0.33 -4.91 -10.34
C VAL A 33 -0.98 -4.42 -11.63
N ILE A 34 -2.24 -4.00 -11.49
CA ILE A 34 -3.02 -3.46 -12.61
C ILE A 34 -2.71 -1.98 -12.85
N TYR A 35 -2.17 -1.28 -11.86
CA TYR A 35 -1.83 0.14 -11.95
C TYR A 35 -0.81 0.55 -10.89
N ALA A 36 0.15 1.39 -11.26
CA ALA A 36 1.15 1.98 -10.37
C ALA A 36 1.62 3.33 -10.91
N ILE A 37 1.74 4.34 -10.03
CA ILE A 37 2.16 5.71 -10.37
C ILE A 37 3.38 6.07 -9.54
N ASN A 38 4.39 6.68 -10.17
CA ASN A 38 5.47 7.36 -9.46
C ASN A 38 5.08 8.84 -9.24
N ALA A 39 4.53 9.16 -8.06
CA ALA A 39 4.07 10.52 -7.76
C ALA A 39 5.25 11.52 -7.78
N GLY A 40 5.07 12.62 -8.52
CA GLY A 40 6.10 13.63 -8.76
C GLY A 40 7.23 13.22 -9.70
N GLY A 41 7.29 11.96 -10.12
CA GLY A 41 8.42 11.39 -10.84
C GLY A 41 8.10 10.97 -12.28
N ASP A 42 9.16 10.61 -13.00
CA ASP A 42 9.06 9.94 -14.30
C ASP A 42 8.84 8.43 -14.12
N GLU A 43 8.63 7.72 -15.24
CA GLU A 43 8.41 6.27 -15.22
C GLU A 43 9.60 5.51 -14.63
N VAL A 44 9.32 4.44 -13.88
CA VAL A 44 10.36 3.64 -13.24
C VAL A 44 9.88 2.21 -13.00
N THR A 45 10.81 1.25 -13.06
CA THR A 45 10.54 -0.14 -12.72
C THR A 45 11.33 -0.52 -11.48
N ASP A 46 10.64 -1.04 -10.46
CA ASP A 46 11.27 -1.44 -9.21
C ASP A 46 12.00 -2.80 -9.30
N SER A 47 12.68 -3.17 -8.22
CA SER A 47 13.42 -4.42 -8.09
C SER A 47 12.55 -5.68 -8.15
N ASN A 48 11.24 -5.56 -7.93
CA ASN A 48 10.26 -6.64 -8.08
C ASN A 48 9.67 -6.72 -9.49
N GLY A 49 10.08 -5.82 -10.40
CA GLY A 49 9.60 -5.76 -11.77
C GLY A 49 8.27 -5.02 -11.94
N ILE A 50 7.79 -4.29 -10.91
CA ILE A 50 6.58 -3.47 -11.01
C ILE A 50 6.92 -2.19 -11.77
N HIS A 51 6.21 -1.94 -12.87
CA HIS A 51 6.35 -0.73 -13.67
C HIS A 51 5.42 0.36 -13.15
N TYR A 52 6.00 1.44 -12.63
CA TYR A 52 5.31 2.66 -12.21
C TYR A 52 5.31 3.64 -13.39
N SER A 53 4.11 4.04 -13.81
CA SER A 53 3.95 5.07 -14.82
C SER A 53 4.39 6.44 -14.29
N ARG A 54 4.88 7.30 -15.19
CA ARG A 54 5.11 8.73 -14.89
C ARG A 54 3.83 9.35 -14.32
N ASP A 55 4.01 10.29 -13.40
CA ASP A 55 2.91 11.05 -12.82
C ASP A 55 1.98 11.71 -13.87
N PRO A 56 0.69 11.32 -13.96
CA PRO A 56 -0.25 11.87 -14.94
C PRO A 56 -0.67 13.33 -14.65
N LEU A 57 -0.40 13.83 -13.44
CA LEU A 57 -0.71 15.18 -12.99
C LEU A 57 0.45 16.17 -13.18
N LYS A 58 1.60 15.71 -13.69
CA LYS A 58 2.77 16.55 -13.98
C LYS A 58 2.37 17.77 -14.83
N GLY A 59 2.70 18.96 -14.33
CA GLY A 59 2.34 20.23 -14.97
C GLY A 59 0.85 20.59 -14.97
N LYS A 60 0.01 19.93 -14.15
CA LYS A 60 -1.44 20.18 -14.08
C LYS A 60 -1.93 20.58 -12.70
N VAL A 61 -1.77 19.69 -11.71
CA VAL A 61 -2.35 19.84 -10.35
C VAL A 61 -1.30 19.47 -9.31
N GLY A 62 -1.15 20.31 -8.29
CA GLY A 62 -0.12 20.14 -7.27
C GLY A 62 1.29 20.38 -7.81
N THR A 63 2.25 20.19 -6.93
CA THR A 63 3.67 20.43 -7.22
C THR A 63 4.43 19.12 -7.18
N GLU A 64 5.02 18.73 -8.30
CA GLU A 64 6.07 17.72 -8.31
C GLU A 64 7.33 18.25 -7.63
N SER A 65 7.98 17.39 -6.85
CA SER A 65 9.18 17.70 -6.10
C SER A 65 10.10 16.48 -6.11
N ASP A 66 11.38 16.71 -6.35
CA ASP A 66 12.45 15.74 -6.19
C ASP A 66 13.31 16.02 -4.96
N TYR A 67 12.77 16.79 -3.99
CA TYR A 67 13.48 17.22 -2.79
C TYR A 67 14.09 16.05 -2.01
N GLY A 68 13.49 14.86 -2.08
CA GLY A 68 14.03 13.65 -1.47
C GLY A 68 15.40 13.21 -2.03
N ARG A 69 15.76 13.62 -3.26
CA ARG A 69 17.07 13.30 -3.88
C ARG A 69 18.26 13.93 -3.17
N GLN A 70 18.05 14.94 -2.33
CA GLN A 70 19.14 15.53 -1.54
C GLN A 70 19.59 14.63 -0.39
N LEU A 71 18.75 13.66 0.02
CA LEU A 71 19.09 12.70 1.05
C LEU A 71 20.09 11.68 0.49
N LEU A 72 21.12 11.35 1.28
CA LEU A 72 22.15 10.38 0.87
C LEU A 72 21.56 8.99 0.59
N SER A 73 20.51 8.63 1.34
CA SER A 73 19.77 7.38 1.23
C SER A 73 18.38 7.53 1.81
N ILE A 74 17.47 6.63 1.41
CA ILE A 74 16.17 6.45 2.06
C ILE A 74 16.23 5.18 2.90
N ASN A 75 15.86 5.25 4.17
CA ASN A 75 15.87 4.08 5.07
C ASN A 75 14.75 3.10 4.71
N ARG A 76 14.93 1.81 5.04
CA ARG A 76 13.96 0.71 4.85
C ARG A 76 13.62 0.35 3.40
N VAL A 77 14.42 0.79 2.44
CA VAL A 77 14.25 0.45 1.03
C VAL A 77 15.60 0.07 0.42
N SER A 78 15.57 -0.75 -0.63
CA SER A 78 16.78 -1.09 -1.40
C SER A 78 17.29 0.15 -2.16
N LYS A 79 18.60 0.20 -2.44
CA LYS A 79 19.19 1.36 -3.15
C LYS A 79 18.55 1.58 -4.53
N GLN A 80 18.13 0.51 -5.20
CA GLN A 80 17.50 0.56 -6.51
C GLN A 80 16.10 1.20 -6.47
N ASP A 81 15.37 0.98 -5.37
CA ASP A 81 13.98 1.43 -5.24
C ASP A 81 13.84 2.76 -4.49
N GLU A 82 14.94 3.35 -3.99
CA GLU A 82 14.95 4.67 -3.33
C GLU A 82 14.28 5.74 -4.19
N ILE A 83 14.38 5.64 -5.52
CA ILE A 83 13.79 6.58 -6.47
C ILE A 83 12.28 6.77 -6.25
N LEU A 84 11.55 5.72 -5.85
CA LEU A 84 10.10 5.76 -5.56
C LEU A 84 9.76 6.60 -4.33
N TYR A 85 10.75 6.91 -3.49
CA TYR A 85 10.62 7.67 -2.25
C TYR A 85 11.39 9.00 -2.30
N GLN A 86 12.04 9.29 -3.42
CA GLN A 86 12.81 10.51 -3.62
C GLN A 86 12.03 11.59 -4.39
N THR A 87 10.98 11.20 -5.10
CA THR A 87 10.03 12.10 -5.73
C THR A 87 8.70 12.09 -5.00
N GLU A 88 8.02 13.24 -4.96
CA GLU A 88 6.71 13.39 -4.36
C GLU A 88 5.84 14.33 -5.18
N ARG A 89 4.52 14.17 -5.06
CA ARG A 89 3.57 15.23 -5.39
C ARG A 89 2.95 15.72 -4.09
N TYR A 90 3.03 17.02 -3.85
CA TYR A 90 2.32 17.67 -2.76
C TYR A 90 1.37 18.74 -3.30
N HIS A 91 0.42 19.15 -2.46
CA HIS A 91 -0.50 20.24 -2.74
C HIS A 91 -0.88 20.91 -1.43
N HIS A 92 -1.25 22.19 -1.48
CA HIS A 92 -1.80 22.93 -0.33
C HIS A 92 -3.31 22.73 -0.16
N ASP A 93 -3.93 21.93 -1.02
CA ASP A 93 -5.36 21.60 -1.08
C ASP A 93 -5.48 20.12 -1.46
N THR A 94 -6.71 19.61 -1.62
CA THR A 94 -6.94 18.23 -2.08
C THR A 94 -6.65 18.06 -3.57
N PHE A 95 -6.00 16.96 -3.92
CA PHE A 95 -5.90 16.46 -5.30
C PHE A 95 -6.23 14.96 -5.34
N ALA A 96 -6.49 14.43 -6.54
CA ALA A 96 -6.85 13.03 -6.73
C ALA A 96 -6.16 12.43 -7.96
N TYR A 97 -5.95 11.12 -7.92
CA TYR A 97 -5.59 10.32 -9.08
C TYR A 97 -6.81 9.54 -9.55
N ASP A 98 -7.18 9.72 -10.82
CA ASP A 98 -8.21 8.92 -11.47
C ASP A 98 -7.59 7.62 -11.98
N LEU A 99 -7.93 6.51 -11.33
CA LEU A 99 -7.41 5.18 -11.68
C LEU A 99 -8.46 4.44 -12.52
N PRO A 100 -8.19 4.11 -13.80
CA PRO A 100 -9.12 3.37 -14.64
C PRO A 100 -9.11 1.89 -14.24
N VAL A 101 -9.85 1.54 -13.20
CA VAL A 101 -10.05 0.15 -12.78
C VAL A 101 -11.24 -0.43 -13.55
N SER A 102 -11.05 -1.57 -14.22
CA SER A 102 -12.11 -2.25 -14.97
C SER A 102 -12.58 -3.49 -14.22
N GLY A 103 -13.89 -3.57 -14.00
CA GLY A 103 -14.55 -4.70 -13.36
C GLY A 103 -14.69 -4.57 -11.85
N ASP A 104 -15.66 -5.32 -11.32
CA ASP A 104 -15.81 -5.53 -9.89
C ASP A 104 -14.73 -6.49 -9.37
N GLY A 105 -14.15 -6.19 -8.21
CA GLY A 105 -13.11 -7.03 -7.64
C GLY A 105 -12.60 -6.50 -6.30
N GLN A 106 -11.83 -7.34 -5.60
CA GLN A 106 -11.07 -6.89 -4.45
C GLN A 106 -9.71 -6.41 -4.93
N TYR A 107 -9.35 -5.18 -4.57
CA TYR A 107 -8.07 -4.60 -4.87
C TYR A 107 -7.31 -4.32 -3.58
N VAL A 108 -6.00 -4.18 -3.69
CA VAL A 108 -5.17 -3.74 -2.59
C VAL A 108 -4.57 -2.41 -3.02
N LEU A 109 -4.81 -1.37 -2.23
CA LEU A 109 -4.16 -0.08 -2.43
C LEU A 109 -2.91 -0.04 -1.54
N ILE A 110 -1.76 0.16 -2.18
CA ILE A 110 -0.48 0.37 -1.51
C ILE A 110 -0.07 1.81 -1.78
N LEU A 111 0.04 2.61 -0.72
CA LEU A 111 0.50 3.99 -0.80
C LEU A 111 1.93 4.05 -0.26
N LYS A 112 2.84 4.61 -1.06
CA LYS A 112 4.25 4.72 -0.72
C LYS A 112 4.55 6.16 -0.32
N PHE A 113 5.08 6.35 0.89
CA PHE A 113 5.39 7.66 1.45
C PHE A 113 6.80 7.73 1.99
N CYS A 114 7.37 8.93 1.97
CA CYS A 114 8.60 9.28 2.67
C CYS A 114 8.52 10.76 3.03
N GLU A 115 8.64 11.09 4.32
CA GLU A 115 8.75 12.49 4.71
C GLU A 115 10.17 12.99 4.41
N VAL A 116 10.29 13.95 3.50
CA VAL A 116 11.60 14.46 3.04
C VAL A 116 11.81 15.94 3.38
N TYR A 117 10.77 16.67 3.77
CA TYR A 117 10.79 18.11 3.99
C TYR A 117 10.75 18.44 5.47
N PHE A 118 9.66 18.06 6.15
CA PHE A 118 9.37 18.40 7.54
C PHE A 118 10.31 17.68 8.52
N ASN A 119 10.64 18.37 9.61
CA ASN A 119 11.63 17.93 10.59
C ASN A 119 11.01 17.57 11.94
N GLY A 120 9.68 17.46 12.04
CA GLY A 120 8.99 17.15 13.28
C GLY A 120 7.58 16.60 13.05
N PRO A 121 6.98 15.99 14.09
CA PRO A 121 5.61 15.48 14.06
C PRO A 121 4.60 16.64 13.99
N ASN A 122 3.38 16.33 13.54
CA ASN A 122 2.25 17.24 13.40
C ASN A 122 2.48 18.44 12.45
N MET A 123 3.53 18.40 11.63
CA MET A 123 3.82 19.45 10.64
C MET A 123 3.11 19.22 9.31
N LYS A 124 2.90 17.96 8.93
CA LYS A 124 2.08 17.55 7.78
C LYS A 124 1.21 16.37 8.21
N VAL A 125 -0.07 16.65 8.35
CA VAL A 125 -1.10 15.69 8.70
C VAL A 125 -2.18 15.78 7.62
N PHE A 126 -2.56 14.65 7.06
CA PHE A 126 -3.53 14.61 5.97
C PHE A 126 -4.37 13.34 6.00
N ASP A 127 -5.53 13.41 5.36
CA ASP A 127 -6.41 12.27 5.17
C ASP A 127 -6.19 11.66 3.78
N VAL A 128 -6.48 10.36 3.66
CA VAL A 128 -6.56 9.68 2.38
C VAL A 128 -8.00 9.23 2.16
N LEU A 129 -8.53 9.63 1.01
CA LEU A 129 -9.86 9.26 0.56
C LEU A 129 -9.78 8.35 -0.67
N LEU A 130 -10.70 7.41 -0.76
CA LEU A 130 -10.90 6.53 -1.90
C LEU A 130 -12.38 6.58 -2.28
N ASP A 131 -12.70 7.00 -3.50
CA ASP A 131 -14.08 7.29 -3.93
C ASP A 131 -14.85 8.19 -2.94
N HIS A 132 -14.19 9.22 -2.40
CA HIS A 132 -14.73 10.15 -1.39
C HIS A 132 -14.99 9.51 -0.01
N HIS A 133 -14.63 8.25 0.20
CA HIS A 133 -14.65 7.61 1.51
C HIS A 133 -13.30 7.75 2.20
N LEU A 134 -13.31 8.23 3.44
CA LEU A 134 -12.12 8.29 4.29
C LEU A 134 -11.63 6.86 4.57
N ILE A 135 -10.41 6.55 4.12
CA ILE A 135 -9.78 5.23 4.35
C ILE A 135 -8.62 5.29 5.34
N ILE A 136 -7.96 6.44 5.45
CA ILE A 136 -6.89 6.71 6.41
C ILE A 136 -7.09 8.13 6.91
N SER A 137 -7.19 8.31 8.23
CA SER A 137 -7.37 9.61 8.88
C SER A 137 -6.10 10.05 9.60
N ASP A 138 -5.87 11.36 9.66
CA ASP A 138 -4.79 11.98 10.47
C ASP A 138 -3.39 11.38 10.20
N LEU A 139 -3.08 11.09 8.93
CA LEU A 139 -1.81 10.46 8.55
C LEU A 139 -0.64 11.44 8.71
N ASP A 140 0.28 11.10 9.60
CA ASP A 140 1.56 11.80 9.81
C ASP A 140 2.73 10.83 9.61
N ILE A 141 3.35 10.92 8.43
CA ILE A 141 4.48 10.07 8.04
C ILE A 141 5.69 10.29 8.95
N TYR A 142 5.95 11.53 9.39
CA TYR A 142 7.06 11.81 10.29
C TYR A 142 6.84 11.11 11.64
N SER A 143 5.63 11.19 12.19
CA SER A 143 5.31 10.51 13.46
C SER A 143 5.45 8.98 13.36
N LEU A 144 5.16 8.40 12.19
CA LEU A 144 5.25 6.95 11.98
C LEU A 144 6.70 6.45 11.83
N VAL A 145 7.51 7.13 11.01
CA VAL A 145 8.83 6.60 10.59
C VAL A 145 9.97 7.63 10.59
N GLY A 146 9.68 8.89 10.91
CA GLY A 146 10.62 10.00 10.84
C GLY A 146 10.94 10.43 9.41
N LYS A 147 11.89 11.37 9.30
CA LYS A 147 12.35 11.91 8.02
C LYS A 147 13.27 10.92 7.29
N GLY A 148 13.13 10.83 5.96
CA GLY A 148 14.02 10.04 5.10
C GLY A 148 13.87 8.53 5.25
N THR A 149 12.70 8.06 5.69
CA THR A 149 12.40 6.64 5.87
C THR A 149 11.20 6.25 5.04
N ALA A 150 11.34 5.18 4.25
CA ALA A 150 10.26 4.62 3.46
C ALA A 150 9.14 4.07 4.36
N HIS A 151 7.90 4.41 4.02
CA HIS A 151 6.69 3.92 4.66
C HIS A 151 5.69 3.45 3.59
N ASP A 152 5.23 2.22 3.71
CA ASP A 152 4.18 1.64 2.89
C ASP A 152 2.90 1.54 3.72
N GLU A 153 1.85 2.24 3.31
CA GLU A 153 0.54 2.16 3.91
C GLU A 153 -0.34 1.21 3.09
N LEU A 154 -0.88 0.18 3.74
CA LEU A 154 -1.69 -0.85 3.12
C LEU A 154 -3.16 -0.65 3.48
N SER A 155 -4.00 -0.44 2.48
CA SER A 155 -5.45 -0.41 2.66
C SER A 155 -6.12 -1.57 1.92
N LEU A 156 -6.84 -2.40 2.67
CA LEU A 156 -7.68 -3.48 2.14
C LEU A 156 -9.10 -2.93 1.92
N GLY A 157 -9.51 -2.80 0.66
CA GLY A 157 -10.88 -2.43 0.29
C GLY A 157 -11.67 -3.62 -0.25
N PHE A 158 -12.91 -3.78 0.19
CA PHE A 158 -13.93 -4.49 -0.60
C PHE A 158 -14.45 -3.49 -1.62
N PHE A 159 -14.20 -3.71 -2.92
CA PHE A 159 -14.73 -2.82 -3.95
C PHE A 159 -15.90 -3.47 -4.65
N ILE A 160 -16.98 -2.70 -4.77
CA ILE A 160 -17.95 -2.85 -5.85
C ILE A 160 -17.71 -1.61 -6.71
N VAL A 161 -17.00 -1.78 -7.82
CA VAL A 161 -16.81 -0.70 -8.79
C VAL A 161 -18.03 -0.79 -9.70
N THR A 162 -19.16 -0.24 -9.27
CA THR A 162 -20.31 -0.08 -10.17
C THR A 162 -19.90 0.83 -11.31
N ALA A 163 -19.58 0.24 -12.46
CA ALA A 163 -19.54 0.95 -13.72
C ALA A 163 -20.90 1.63 -13.91
N LYS A 164 -20.88 2.95 -14.09
CA LYS A 164 -22.05 3.69 -14.58
C LYS A 164 -22.06 3.66 -16.11
#